data_AF-A0A2G2LHW3-F1
#
_entry.id   AF-A0A2G2LHW3-F1
#
_cell.length_a   1.000
_cell.length_b   1.000
_cell.length_c   1.000
_cell.angle_alpha   90.00
_cell.angle_beta   90.00
_cell.angle_gamma   90.00
#
_symmetry.space_group_name_H-M   'P 1'
#
loop_
_entity.id
_entity.type
_entity.pdbx_description
1 polymer ?
#
loop_
_entity_poly.entity_id
_entity_poly.type
_entity_poly.pdbx_seq_one_letter_code
_entity_poly.pdbx_strand_id
1 'polypeptide(L)'
;MKGSFRQSMNWLHTWSGLVLGGLLYFMFITGAIGYFTMETDRWMRPEISIDKTKDQAQLLAVAEKRLAQIAPDASSWSVRFPTGRYYSLIIAWQDPLNEETGQGGERQQQYLDPQTGQAITRY
;
A
#
# COMPACT_ATOMS: atom_id res chain seq x y z
N MET A 1 24.62 -52.58 26.50
CA MET A 1 24.09 -51.20 26.32
C MET A 1 23.72 -50.99 24.85
N LYS A 2 22.49 -51.31 24.41
CA LYS A 2 22.05 -51.13 22.99
C LYS A 2 20.71 -50.37 22.83
N GLY A 3 20.00 -50.06 23.93
CA GLY A 3 18.73 -49.34 23.89
C GLY A 3 18.84 -47.80 23.85
N SER A 4 19.97 -47.26 24.32
CA SER A 4 20.19 -45.81 24.47
C SER A 4 20.13 -45.05 23.13
N PHE A 5 20.72 -45.59 22.06
CA PHE A 5 20.78 -44.88 20.77
C PHE A 5 19.41 -44.68 20.10
N ARG A 6 18.54 -45.70 20.11
CA ARG A 6 17.19 -45.61 19.54
C ARG A 6 16.30 -44.65 20.34
N GLN A 7 16.47 -44.64 21.67
CA GLN A 7 15.75 -43.74 22.56
C GLN A 7 16.19 -42.28 22.38
N SER A 8 17.49 -42.03 22.25
CA SER A 8 18.04 -40.71 21.92
C SER A 8 17.58 -40.21 20.55
N MET A 9 17.54 -41.09 19.54
CA MET A 9 17.03 -40.74 18.20
C MET A 9 15.55 -40.36 18.22
N ASN A 10 14.73 -41.09 18.97
CA ASN A 10 13.28 -40.81 19.06
C ASN A 10 13.02 -39.49 19.81
N TRP A 11 13.79 -39.23 20.86
CA TRP A 11 13.75 -37.96 21.58
C TRP A 11 14.16 -36.80 20.66
N LEU A 12 15.31 -36.91 19.99
CA LEU A 12 15.81 -35.88 19.07
C LEU A 12 14.81 -35.62 17.94
N HIS A 13 14.28 -36.67 17.31
CA HIS A 13 13.29 -36.52 16.24
C HIS A 13 12.03 -35.77 16.72
N THR A 14 11.53 -36.07 17.92
CA THR A 14 10.35 -35.40 18.48
C THR A 14 10.62 -33.91 18.72
N TRP A 15 11.74 -33.58 19.37
CA TRP A 15 12.07 -32.18 19.67
C TRP A 15 12.46 -31.39 18.41
N SER A 16 13.21 -31.99 17.49
CA SER A 16 13.52 -31.38 16.20
C SER A 16 12.26 -31.15 15.38
N GLY A 17 11.34 -32.11 15.34
CA GLY A 17 10.04 -31.95 14.68
C GLY A 17 9.19 -30.86 15.31
N LEU A 18 9.17 -30.76 16.65
CA LEU A 18 8.44 -29.71 17.36
C LEU A 18 9.00 -28.32 17.06
N VAL A 19 10.32 -28.15 17.09
CA VAL A 19 10.98 -26.87 16.81
C VAL A 19 10.85 -26.47 15.34
N LEU A 20 11.17 -27.39 14.41
CA LEU A 20 11.07 -27.12 12.97
C LEU A 20 9.61 -26.94 12.53
N GLY A 21 8.69 -27.74 13.06
CA GLY A 21 7.26 -27.61 12.81
C GLY A 21 6.71 -26.29 13.31
N GLY A 22 7.09 -25.85 14.52
CA GLY A 22 6.76 -24.54 15.04
C GLY A 22 7.30 -23.40 14.17
N LEU A 23 8.57 -23.50 13.74
CA LEU A 23 9.18 -22.50 12.86
C LEU A 23 8.46 -22.41 11.52
N LEU A 24 8.20 -23.53 10.86
CA LEU A 24 7.46 -23.57 9.60
C LEU A 24 6.05 -23.01 9.77
N TYR A 25 5.36 -23.37 10.86
CA TYR A 25 4.03 -22.84 11.18
C TYR A 25 4.03 -21.31 11.28
N PHE A 26 4.95 -20.72 12.05
CA PHE A 26 5.07 -19.25 12.13
C PHE A 26 5.44 -18.62 10.80
N MET A 27 6.35 -19.23 10.03
CA MET A 27 6.73 -18.75 8.70
C MET A 27 5.52 -18.70 7.75
N PHE A 28 4.70 -19.76 7.72
CA PHE A 28 3.50 -19.80 6.91
C PHE A 28 2.44 -18.80 7.39
N ILE A 29 2.20 -18.69 8.70
CA ILE A 29 1.21 -17.74 9.23
C ILE A 29 1.60 -16.30 8.98
N THR A 30 2.84 -15.93 9.29
CA THR A 30 3.33 -14.57 9.06
C THR A 30 3.34 -14.22 7.57
N GLY A 31 3.71 -15.19 6.71
CA GLY A 31 3.58 -15.05 5.26
C GLY A 31 2.13 -14.86 4.79
N ALA A 32 1.20 -15.66 5.33
CA ALA A 32 -0.23 -15.55 5.00
C ALA A 32 -0.83 -14.21 5.46
N ILE A 33 -0.52 -13.77 6.68
CA ILE A 33 -0.95 -12.46 7.21
C ILE A 33 -0.41 -11.31 6.34
N GLY A 34 0.81 -11.44 5.81
CA GLY A 34 1.40 -10.46 4.91
C GLY A 34 0.59 -10.20 3.62
N TYR A 35 -0.27 -11.13 3.19
CA TYR A 35 -1.18 -10.88 2.07
C TYR A 35 -2.38 -10.01 2.43
N PHE A 36 -2.75 -9.95 3.72
CA PHE A 36 -3.90 -9.19 4.24
C PHE A 36 -3.49 -7.87 4.89
N THR A 37 -2.36 -7.29 4.46
CA THR A 37 -1.86 -6.02 5.01
C THR A 37 -2.89 -4.91 4.90
N MET A 38 -3.57 -4.80 3.75
CA MET A 38 -4.59 -3.77 3.51
C MET A 38 -5.81 -3.91 4.42
N GLU A 39 -6.29 -5.14 4.63
CA GLU A 39 -7.38 -5.41 5.57
C GLU A 39 -6.92 -5.11 7.00
N THR A 40 -5.73 -5.56 7.37
CA THR A 40 -5.16 -5.34 8.71
C THR A 40 -5.02 -3.84 8.98
N ASP A 41 -4.48 -3.09 8.03
CA ASP A 41 -4.37 -1.62 8.10
C ASP A 41 -5.74 -0.96 8.27
N ARG A 42 -6.77 -1.46 7.57
CA ARG A 42 -8.15 -0.98 7.75
C ARG A 42 -8.67 -1.25 9.15
N TRP A 43 -8.44 -2.44 9.70
CA TRP A 43 -8.84 -2.78 11.07
C TRP A 43 -8.09 -1.93 12.11
N MET A 44 -6.82 -1.61 11.84
CA MET A 44 -6.00 -0.76 12.71
C MET A 44 -6.36 0.73 12.61
N ARG A 45 -7.09 1.16 11.58
CA ARG A 45 -7.46 2.56 11.32
C ARG A 45 -8.97 2.74 11.09
N PRO A 46 -9.81 2.45 12.09
CA PRO A 46 -11.26 2.63 11.97
C PRO A 46 -11.67 4.11 11.72
N GLU A 47 -10.81 5.07 12.05
CA GLU A 47 -11.01 6.50 11.82
C GLU A 47 -11.06 6.88 10.34
N ILE A 48 -10.45 6.10 9.45
CA ILE A 48 -10.48 6.33 8.01
C ILE A 48 -11.75 5.71 7.44
N SER A 49 -12.84 6.48 7.47
CA SER A 49 -14.14 6.06 6.94
C SER A 49 -14.11 6.02 5.41
N ILE A 50 -14.26 4.82 4.82
CA ILE A 50 -14.52 4.70 3.37
C ILE A 50 -15.97 5.09 3.11
N ASP A 51 -16.21 6.36 2.80
CA ASP A 51 -17.44 6.72 2.11
C ASP A 51 -17.36 6.16 0.69
N LYS A 52 -17.79 4.90 0.53
CA LYS A 52 -17.93 4.23 -0.78
C LYS A 52 -18.89 4.96 -1.73
N THR A 53 -19.58 5.97 -1.22
CA THR A 53 -20.65 6.73 -1.86
C THR A 53 -20.25 8.15 -2.25
N LYS A 54 -18.96 8.50 -2.21
CA LYS A 54 -18.56 9.81 -2.74
C LYS A 54 -18.71 9.83 -4.26
N ASP A 55 -19.53 10.76 -4.72
CA ASP A 55 -19.76 11.05 -6.12
C ASP A 55 -18.41 11.34 -6.80
N GLN A 56 -18.09 10.56 -7.83
CA GLN A 56 -16.84 10.65 -8.58
C GLN A 56 -16.65 12.07 -9.16
N ALA A 57 -17.74 12.77 -9.47
CA ALA A 57 -17.71 14.15 -9.95
C ALA A 57 -17.14 15.12 -8.90
N GLN A 58 -17.48 14.95 -7.62
CA GLN A 58 -16.97 15.79 -6.54
C GLN A 58 -15.47 15.56 -6.32
N LEU A 59 -15.02 14.30 -6.38
CA LEU A 59 -13.61 13.95 -6.26
C LEU A 59 -12.80 14.52 -7.43
N LEU A 60 -13.36 14.52 -8.64
CA LEU A 60 -12.73 15.11 -9.80
C LEU A 60 -12.57 16.64 -9.63
N ALA A 61 -13.62 17.33 -9.17
CA ALA A 61 -13.55 18.77 -8.92
C ALA A 61 -12.48 19.15 -7.88
N VAL A 62 -12.29 18.32 -6.84
CA VAL A 62 -11.21 18.50 -5.85
C VAL A 62 -9.84 18.28 -6.48
N ALA A 63 -9.67 17.22 -7.28
CA ALA A 63 -8.43 16.94 -7.99
C ALA A 63 -8.05 18.06 -8.96
N GLU A 64 -9.01 18.53 -9.78
CA GLU A 64 -8.82 19.62 -10.73
C GLU A 64 -8.42 20.92 -10.04
N LYS A 65 -9.14 21.29 -8.97
CA LYS A 65 -8.80 22.49 -8.17
C LYS A 65 -7.37 22.40 -7.62
N ARG A 66 -6.95 21.22 -7.17
CA ARG A 66 -5.60 21.02 -6.64
C ARG A 66 -4.54 21.04 -7.73
N LEU A 67 -4.78 20.38 -8.86
CA LEU A 67 -3.91 20.40 -10.04
C LEU A 67 -3.69 21.83 -10.55
N ALA A 68 -4.75 22.63 -10.62
CA ALA A 68 -4.67 24.04 -11.01
C ALA A 68 -3.80 24.89 -10.06
N GLN A 69 -3.66 24.51 -8.79
CA GLN A 69 -2.82 25.22 -7.82
C GLN A 69 -1.34 24.84 -7.91
N ILE A 70 -1.06 23.56 -8.15
CA ILE A 70 0.31 23.02 -8.05
C ILE A 70 1.01 22.95 -9.41
N ALA A 71 0.26 22.80 -10.49
CA ALA A 71 0.80 22.61 -11.83
C ALA A 71 -0.15 23.21 -12.90
N PRO A 72 -0.35 24.54 -12.91
CA PRO A 72 -1.20 25.20 -13.90
C PRO A 72 -0.70 25.02 -15.34
N ASP A 73 0.62 24.87 -15.52
CA ASP A 73 1.27 24.74 -16.83
C ASP A 73 1.54 23.28 -17.24
N ALA A 74 0.99 22.29 -16.52
CA ALA A 74 1.24 20.87 -16.79
C ALA A 74 0.82 20.46 -18.22
N SER A 75 1.70 19.77 -18.93
CA SER A 75 1.43 19.26 -20.28
C SER A 75 0.49 18.06 -20.28
N SER A 76 0.53 17.26 -19.22
CA SER A 76 -0.40 16.15 -19.03
C SER A 76 -0.65 15.91 -17.53
N TRP A 77 -1.87 15.48 -17.21
CA TRP A 77 -2.26 15.12 -15.87
C TRP A 77 -3.15 13.87 -15.89
N SER A 78 -3.16 13.16 -14.77
CA SER A 78 -3.96 11.96 -14.57
C SER A 78 -4.46 11.91 -13.14
N VAL A 79 -5.74 11.58 -12.97
CA VAL A 79 -6.39 11.43 -11.68
C VAL A 79 -6.77 9.97 -11.50
N ARG A 80 -6.34 9.35 -10.40
CA ARG A 80 -6.71 7.98 -10.02
C ARG A 80 -7.61 8.05 -8.80
N PHE A 81 -8.87 7.69 -9.01
CA PHE A 81 -9.86 7.66 -7.96
C PHE A 81 -9.56 6.59 -6.91
N PRO A 82 -9.97 6.83 -5.65
CA PRO A 82 -9.92 5.81 -4.63
C PRO A 82 -10.76 4.60 -5.08
N THR A 83 -10.17 3.42 -5.02
CA THR A 83 -10.86 2.16 -5.33
C THR A 83 -11.04 1.38 -4.05
N GLY A 84 -11.80 0.28 -4.04
CA GLY A 84 -12.01 -0.52 -2.83
C GLY A 84 -10.73 -1.01 -2.12
N ARG A 85 -9.56 -0.92 -2.76
CA ARG A 85 -8.23 -1.22 -2.18
C ARG A 85 -7.36 0.00 -1.87
N TYR A 86 -7.68 1.18 -2.41
CA TYR A 86 -6.89 2.40 -2.23
C TYR A 86 -7.77 3.53 -1.74
N TYR A 87 -7.43 4.05 -0.56
CA TYR A 87 -8.22 5.07 0.16
C TYR A 87 -7.92 6.50 -0.31
N SER A 88 -6.82 6.70 -1.03
CA SER A 88 -6.34 8.02 -1.43
C SER A 88 -6.68 8.34 -2.89
N LEU A 89 -7.01 9.61 -3.13
CA LEU A 89 -7.13 10.18 -4.46
C LEU A 89 -5.72 10.52 -4.94
N ILE A 90 -5.26 9.93 -6.02
CA ILE A 90 -3.88 10.16 -6.50
C ILE A 90 -3.94 11.06 -7.71
N ILE A 91 -3.24 12.18 -7.65
CA ILE A 91 -3.02 13.05 -8.81
C ILE A 91 -1.58 12.92 -9.25
N ALA A 92 -1.36 12.79 -10.56
CA ALA A 92 -0.04 12.80 -11.15
C ALA A 92 -0.03 13.72 -12.35
N TRP A 93 0.98 14.58 -12.43
CA TRP A 93 1.15 15.55 -13.49
C TRP A 93 2.58 15.50 -14.05
N GLN A 94 2.75 16.05 -15.24
CA GLN A 94 4.03 16.16 -15.89
C GLN A 94 4.21 17.56 -16.45
N ASP A 95 5.28 18.23 -16.04
CA ASP A 95 5.63 19.56 -16.52
C ASP A 95 6.00 19.51 -18.02
N PRO A 96 5.75 20.59 -18.77
CA PRO A 96 6.00 20.64 -20.20
C PRO A 96 7.49 20.47 -20.51
N LEU A 97 7.77 20.12 -21.76
CA LEU A 97 9.13 19.98 -22.26
C LEU A 97 9.89 21.28 -22.02
N ASN A 98 10.99 21.22 -21.27
CA ASN A 98 11.83 22.38 -21.12
C ASN A 98 12.62 22.57 -22.43
N GLU A 99 12.28 23.59 -23.20
CA GLU A 99 12.86 23.88 -24.52
C GLU A 99 14.38 24.08 -24.48
N GLU A 100 14.96 24.46 -23.33
CA GLU A 100 16.41 24.65 -23.17
C GLU A 100 17.19 23.36 -22.93
N THR A 101 16.58 22.34 -22.33
CA THR A 101 17.24 21.06 -22.00
C THR A 101 16.76 19.89 -22.86
N GLY A 102 15.66 20.06 -23.61
CA GLY A 102 15.04 19.00 -24.40
C GLY A 102 14.50 17.84 -23.56
N GLN A 103 14.39 18.02 -22.24
CA GLN A 103 13.90 17.02 -21.30
C GLN A 103 12.46 17.36 -20.90
N GLY A 104 11.60 16.34 -20.93
CA GLY A 104 10.24 16.45 -20.37
C GLY A 104 10.33 16.55 -18.86
N GLY A 105 9.47 17.36 -18.24
CA GLY A 105 9.40 17.43 -16.78
C GLY A 105 9.26 16.04 -16.16
N GLU A 106 9.84 15.84 -14.98
CA GLU A 106 9.67 14.60 -14.24
C GLU A 106 8.18 14.42 -13.87
N ARG A 107 7.68 13.19 -13.99
CA ARG A 107 6.30 12.88 -13.59
C ARG A 107 6.20 12.93 -12.06
N GLN A 108 5.53 13.95 -11.55
CA GLN A 108 5.28 14.11 -10.13
C GLN A 108 3.96 13.43 -9.75
N GLN A 109 3.87 12.90 -8.53
CA GLN A 109 2.65 12.32 -7.99
C GLN A 109 2.40 12.78 -6.56
N GLN A 110 1.15 13.05 -6.23
CA GLN A 110 0.71 13.43 -4.89
C GLN A 110 -0.52 12.63 -4.50
N TYR A 111 -0.51 12.12 -3.27
CA TYR A 111 -1.65 11.47 -2.65
C TYR A 111 -2.48 12.55 -1.97
N LEU A 112 -3.79 12.53 -2.21
CA LEU A 112 -4.75 13.46 -1.65
C LEU A 112 -5.76 12.70 -0.81
N ASP A 113 -6.18 13.33 0.27
CA ASP A 113 -7.34 12.91 1.04
C ASP A 113 -8.63 13.21 0.23
N PRO A 114 -9.48 12.19 -0.06
CA PRO A 114 -10.75 12.37 -0.75
C PRO A 114 -11.78 13.25 -0.02
N GLN A 115 -11.58 13.52 1.27
CA GLN A 115 -12.45 14.38 2.07
C GLN A 115 -12.02 15.84 2.07
N THR A 116 -10.73 16.07 2.25
CA THR A 116 -10.20 17.43 2.47
C THR A 116 -9.50 17.99 1.23
N GLY A 117 -9.11 17.15 0.27
CA GLY A 117 -8.28 17.55 -0.87
C GLY A 117 -6.85 17.95 -0.48
N GLN A 118 -6.42 17.63 0.74
CA GLN A 118 -5.09 17.94 1.23
C GLN A 118 -4.11 16.85 0.86
N ALA A 119 -2.85 17.24 0.68
CA ALA A 119 -1.75 16.32 0.43
C ALA A 119 -1.51 15.46 1.68
N ILE A 120 -1.51 14.15 1.49
CA ILE A 120 -1.17 13.15 2.51
C ILE A 120 0.11 12.43 2.11
N THR A 121 0.96 12.12 3.09
CA THR A 121 2.08 11.20 2.88
C THR A 121 1.49 9.82 2.63
N ARG A 122 2.01 9.11 1.60
CA ARG A 122 1.62 7.75 1.27
C ARG A 122 1.51 6.91 2.56
N TYR A 123 0.32 6.36 2.81
CA TYR A 123 0.08 5.45 3.93
C TYR A 123 0.86 4.15 3.76
#